data_AF-A0A0N4WFR0-F1
#
_entry.id   AF-A0A0N4WFR0-F1
#
_cell.length_a   1.000
_cell.length_b   1.000
_cell.length_c   1.000
_cell.angle_alpha   90.00
_cell.angle_beta   90.00
_cell.angle_gamma   90.00
#
_symmetry.space_group_name_H-M   'P 1'
#
loop_
_entity.id
_entity.type
_entity.pdbx_description
1 polymer ?
#
loop_
_entity_poly.entity_id
_entity_poly.type
_entity_poly.pdbx_seq_one_letter_code
_entity_poly.pdbx_strand_id
1 'polypeptide(L)'
;MIWPSKQGVVAGVFTIKDRRTSIPLFNKSCQPILWKEGEEIGWWGTDKWVERGEEENQLSLDGRECSLSEPERVRVLEEVLVSNMESGKIDEDLQKLLREHAEAFAVSDQELSQTDLVHMDIDTGDTRPIKMRARPVPLGRLMDSVLGDLLGTEVFCYIDDIMV
;
A
#
# COMPACT_ATOMS: atom_id res chain seq x y z
N MET A 1 9.22 13.21 -18.92
CA MET A 1 9.45 11.83 -18.44
C MET A 1 10.03 11.00 -19.56
N ILE A 2 10.97 10.11 -19.29
CA ILE A 2 11.58 9.24 -20.32
C ILE A 2 11.23 7.79 -20.02
N TRP A 3 10.69 7.11 -21.02
CA TRP A 3 10.29 5.71 -21.01
C TRP A 3 11.24 4.91 -21.89
N PRO A 4 12.03 3.98 -21.33
CA PRO A 4 13.01 3.23 -22.08
C PRO A 4 12.36 2.08 -22.86
N SER A 5 12.70 1.96 -24.14
CA SER A 5 12.34 0.78 -24.95
C SER A 5 13.36 -0.35 -24.81
N LYS A 6 14.51 -0.07 -24.20
CA LYS A 6 15.66 -0.99 -24.11
C LYS A 6 16.03 -1.32 -22.68
N GLN A 7 16.37 -2.59 -22.47
CA GLN A 7 16.89 -3.07 -21.19
C GLN A 7 18.22 -2.37 -20.85
N GLY A 8 18.35 -1.94 -19.59
CA GLY A 8 19.53 -1.23 -19.10
C GLY A 8 19.40 0.29 -19.09
N VAL A 9 18.33 0.87 -19.61
CA VAL A 9 18.01 2.30 -19.46
C VAL A 9 16.95 2.45 -18.35
N VAL A 10 17.13 3.41 -17.44
CA VAL A 10 16.19 3.64 -16.33
C VAL A 10 15.06 4.57 -16.75
N ALA A 11 13.82 4.18 -16.46
CA ALA A 11 12.66 5.05 -16.59
C ALA A 11 12.68 6.11 -15.48
N GLY A 12 12.38 7.37 -15.82
CA GLY A 12 12.42 8.41 -14.80
C GLY A 12 12.11 9.82 -15.29
N VAL A 13 12.11 10.73 -14.32
CA VAL A 13 11.96 12.16 -14.55
C VAL A 13 13.35 12.78 -14.68
N PHE A 14 13.68 13.23 -15.87
CA PHE A 14 14.96 13.86 -16.17
C PHE A 14 14.75 15.33 -16.54
N THR A 15 15.67 16.19 -16.09
CA THR A 15 15.73 17.58 -16.57
C THR A 15 16.31 17.60 -17.97
N ILE A 16 15.62 18.25 -18.90
CA ILE A 16 16.11 18.50 -20.25
C ILE A 16 16.72 19.90 -20.26
N LYS A 17 18.00 20.01 -20.60
CA LYS A 17 18.72 21.28 -20.81
C LYS A 17 19.27 21.29 -22.23
N ASP A 18 19.04 22.36 -22.98
CA ASP A 18 19.55 22.53 -24.34
C ASP A 18 19.25 21.34 -25.28
N ARG A 19 18.00 20.82 -25.21
CA ARG A 19 17.54 19.63 -25.96
C ARG A 19 18.37 18.36 -25.70
N ARG A 20 19.11 18.31 -24.59
CA ARG A 20 19.90 17.16 -24.15
C ARG A 20 19.52 16.77 -22.72
N THR A 21 19.74 15.51 -22.40
CA THR A 21 19.52 14.97 -21.06
C THR A 21 20.51 13.84 -20.81
N SER A 22 20.86 13.61 -19.55
CA SER A 22 21.79 12.55 -19.15
C SER A 22 21.01 11.47 -18.40
N ILE A 23 21.11 10.23 -18.88
CA ILE A 23 20.35 9.09 -18.35
C ILE A 23 21.37 8.05 -17.89
N PRO A 24 21.25 7.51 -16.66
CA PRO A 24 22.12 6.43 -16.20
C PRO A 24 21.81 5.14 -16.95
N LEU A 25 22.86 4.44 -17.38
CA LEU A 25 22.80 3.16 -18.07
C LEU A 25 23.35 2.06 -17.17
N PHE A 26 22.66 0.93 -17.11
CA PHE A 26 23.03 -0.25 -16.33
C PHE A 26 23.16 -1.46 -17.24
N ASN A 27 24.34 -2.07 -17.26
CA ASN A 27 24.51 -3.36 -17.90
C ASN A 27 24.06 -4.47 -16.94
N LYS A 28 22.86 -5.02 -17.17
CA LYS A 28 22.33 -6.16 -16.39
C LYS A 28 22.86 -7.51 -16.86
N SER A 29 23.71 -7.53 -17.90
CA SER A 29 24.27 -8.75 -18.48
C SER A 29 25.76 -8.87 -18.19
N CYS A 30 26.28 -10.09 -18.29
CA CYS A 30 27.73 -10.34 -18.24
C CYS A 30 28.42 -10.11 -19.60
N GLN A 31 27.74 -9.50 -20.57
CA GLN A 31 28.23 -9.21 -21.92
C GLN A 31 28.32 -7.70 -22.17
N PRO A 32 29.27 -7.20 -22.98
CA PRO A 32 29.36 -5.78 -23.29
C PRO A 32 28.16 -5.29 -24.10
N ILE A 33 27.60 -4.14 -23.73
CA ILE A 33 26.52 -3.48 -24.48
C ILE A 33 27.13 -2.39 -25.37
N LEU A 34 26.89 -2.48 -26.69
CA LEU A 34 27.31 -1.49 -27.67
C LEU A 34 26.13 -0.59 -28.05
N TRP A 35 26.31 0.73 -27.93
CA TRP A 35 25.32 1.74 -28.32
C TRP A 35 25.82 2.53 -29.52
N LYS A 36 24.93 2.79 -30.49
CA LYS A 36 25.25 3.59 -31.67
C LYS A 36 24.70 5.01 -31.55
N GLU A 37 25.42 5.98 -32.12
CA GLU A 37 24.91 7.35 -32.23
C GLU A 37 23.64 7.37 -33.09
N GLY A 38 22.59 8.03 -32.60
CA GLY A 38 21.27 8.09 -33.26
C GLY A 38 20.35 6.91 -32.97
N GLU A 39 20.75 5.98 -32.12
CA GLU A 39 19.94 4.83 -31.75
C GLU A 39 18.80 5.23 -30.80
N GLU A 40 17.57 4.83 -31.12
CA GLU A 40 16.40 5.13 -30.29
C GLU A 40 16.44 4.28 -29.01
N ILE A 41 16.48 4.97 -27.86
CA ILE A 41 16.55 4.33 -26.54
C ILE A 41 15.20 4.32 -25.82
N GLY A 42 14.21 5.06 -26.32
CA GLY A 42 12.92 5.25 -25.68
C GLY A 42 12.19 6.49 -26.17
N TRP A 43 10.97 6.67 -25.70
CA TRP A 43 10.16 7.87 -25.95
C TRP A 43 10.10 8.74 -24.70
N TRP A 44 9.83 10.04 -24.89
CA TRP A 44 9.64 10.97 -23.79
C TRP A 44 8.32 11.71 -23.94
N GLY A 45 7.66 11.96 -22.81
CA GLY A 45 6.37 12.64 -22.75
C GLY A 45 6.31 13.63 -21.59
N THR A 46 5.37 14.57 -21.66
CA THR A 46 5.01 15.48 -20.55
C THR A 46 3.93 14.89 -19.65
N ASP A 47 3.58 13.62 -19.86
CA ASP A 47 2.61 12.91 -19.05
C ASP A 47 3.04 12.98 -17.59
N LYS A 48 2.07 13.22 -16.70
CA LYS A 48 2.33 13.15 -15.26
C LYS A 48 2.76 11.73 -14.95
N TRP A 49 3.80 11.58 -14.12
CA TRP A 49 4.07 10.31 -13.44
C TRP A 49 2.83 10.07 -12.58
N VAL A 50 1.88 9.32 -13.12
CA VAL A 50 0.91 8.62 -12.29
C VAL A 50 1.76 7.47 -11.78
N GLU A 51 2.24 7.59 -10.54
CA GLU A 51 2.59 6.39 -9.81
C GLU A 51 1.37 5.50 -9.93
N ARG A 52 1.47 4.44 -10.74
CA ARG A 52 0.63 3.26 -10.55
C ARG A 52 1.10 2.57 -9.25
N GLY A 53 1.18 3.35 -8.18
CA GLY A 53 1.23 2.98 -6.78
C GLY A 53 -0.10 3.34 -6.10
N GLU A 54 -1.04 3.98 -6.82
CA GLU A 54 -2.41 4.22 -6.33
C GLU A 54 -3.35 3.01 -6.51
N GLU A 55 -2.85 1.82 -6.89
CA GLU A 55 -3.64 0.57 -6.80
C GLU A 55 -3.13 -0.41 -5.72
N GLU A 56 -2.00 -0.10 -5.07
CA GLU A 56 -1.60 -0.74 -3.81
C GLU A 56 -1.11 0.34 -2.86
N ASN A 57 -2.02 1.23 -2.49
CA ASN A 57 -1.82 1.96 -1.26
C ASN A 57 -1.95 0.91 -0.13
N GLN A 58 -0.85 0.28 0.27
CA GLN A 58 -0.77 -0.63 1.43
C GLN A 58 -1.13 0.08 2.76
N LEU A 59 -1.48 1.37 2.68
CA LEU A 59 -1.95 2.24 3.75
C LEU A 59 -3.38 2.76 3.51
N SER A 60 -4.00 2.46 2.36
CA SER A 60 -5.46 2.58 2.25
C SER A 60 -6.04 1.38 2.98
N LEU A 61 -6.63 1.62 4.14
CA LEU A 61 -7.67 0.72 4.63
C LEU A 61 -8.68 0.58 3.49
N ASP A 62 -9.03 -0.66 3.12
CA ASP A 62 -9.97 -0.89 2.04
C ASP A 62 -11.29 -0.18 2.38
N GLY A 63 -11.53 0.99 1.78
CA GLY A 63 -12.76 1.77 1.96
C GLY A 63 -14.01 1.11 1.35
N ARG A 64 -13.93 -0.18 1.01
CA ARG A 64 -15.10 -0.99 0.65
C ARG A 64 -15.75 -1.44 1.93
N GLU A 65 -16.85 -0.79 2.31
CA GLU A 65 -17.83 -1.35 3.26
C GLU A 65 -18.17 -2.79 2.83
N CYS A 66 -17.52 -3.76 3.46
CA CYS A 66 -17.73 -5.18 3.15
C CYS A 66 -18.62 -5.79 4.22
N SER A 67 -19.90 -5.43 4.19
CA SER A 67 -20.93 -6.26 4.82
C SER A 67 -21.23 -7.46 3.91
N LEU A 68 -20.21 -8.32 3.72
CA LEU A 68 -20.37 -9.56 2.96
C LEU A 68 -21.22 -10.54 3.78
N SER A 69 -22.15 -11.24 3.12
CA SER A 69 -22.85 -12.33 3.79
C SER A 69 -21.87 -13.49 4.08
N GLU A 70 -22.11 -14.26 5.14
CA GLU A 70 -21.28 -15.43 5.50
C GLU A 70 -20.92 -16.35 4.32
N PRO A 71 -21.86 -16.74 3.43
CA PRO A 71 -21.51 -17.61 2.30
C PRO A 71 -20.66 -16.91 1.23
N GLU A 72 -20.82 -15.59 1.05
CA GLU A 72 -19.99 -14.81 0.14
C GLU A 72 -18.57 -14.63 0.69
N ARG A 73 -18.45 -14.41 2.01
CA ARG A 73 -17.17 -14.27 2.71
C ARG A 73 -16.29 -15.51 2.56
N VAL A 74 -16.87 -16.69 2.79
CA VAL A 74 -16.15 -17.98 2.62
C VAL A 74 -15.66 -18.16 1.18
N ARG A 75 -16.46 -17.75 0.19
CA ARG A 75 -16.07 -17.84 -1.21
C ARG A 75 -14.88 -16.92 -1.53
N VAL A 76 -14.86 -15.71 -0.98
CA VAL A 76 -13.74 -14.78 -1.15
C VAL A 76 -12.47 -15.33 -0.48
N LEU A 77 -12.58 -15.90 0.72
CA LEU A 77 -11.45 -16.56 1.38
C LEU A 77 -10.88 -17.72 0.54
N GLU A 78 -11.74 -18.57 -0.02
CA GLU A 78 -11.33 -19.65 -0.92
C GLU A 78 -10.61 -19.10 -2.16
N GLU A 79 -11.10 -18.02 -2.76
CA GLU A 79 -10.48 -17.38 -3.92
C GLU A 79 -9.09 -16.80 -3.60
N VAL A 80 -8.97 -16.06 -2.48
CA VAL A 80 -7.70 -15.49 -2.02
C VAL A 80 -6.68 -16.58 -1.69
N LEU A 81 -7.12 -17.71 -1.15
CA LEU A 81 -6.22 -18.81 -0.84
C LEU A 81 -5.76 -19.55 -2.10
N VAL A 82 -6.64 -19.76 -3.09
CA VAL A 82 -6.25 -20.35 -4.37
C VAL A 82 -5.25 -19.46 -5.11
N SER A 83 -5.45 -18.13 -5.10
CA SER A 83 -4.56 -17.20 -5.77
C SER A 83 -3.17 -17.11 -5.12
N ASN A 84 -3.10 -17.28 -3.80
CA ASN A 84 -1.86 -17.26 -3.05
C ASN A 84 -1.10 -18.61 -3.04
N MET A 85 -1.76 -19.71 -3.42
CA MET A 85 -1.11 -21.02 -3.50
C MET A 85 -0.43 -21.27 -4.85
N GLU A 86 0.89 -21.51 -4.82
CA GLU A 86 1.67 -21.90 -6.02
C GLU A 86 1.13 -23.15 -6.73
N SER A 87 0.50 -24.06 -5.97
CA SER A 87 -0.06 -25.33 -6.42
C SER A 87 -1.48 -25.21 -7.00
N GLY A 88 -2.17 -24.07 -6.83
CA GLY A 88 -3.49 -23.79 -7.42
C GLY A 88 -4.64 -24.72 -7.01
N LYS A 89 -4.46 -25.53 -5.95
CA LYS A 89 -5.48 -26.45 -5.43
C LYS A 89 -5.51 -26.40 -3.91
N ILE A 90 -6.71 -26.25 -3.37
CA ILE A 90 -6.98 -26.35 -1.93
C ILE A 90 -7.36 -27.80 -1.60
N ASP A 91 -6.82 -28.31 -0.50
CA ASP A 91 -7.18 -29.63 0.05
C ASP A 91 -8.58 -29.62 0.69
N GLU A 92 -9.29 -30.74 0.65
CA GLU A 92 -10.64 -30.86 1.23
C GLU A 92 -10.64 -30.56 2.74
N ASP A 93 -9.58 -30.97 3.44
CA ASP A 93 -9.39 -30.70 4.87
C ASP A 93 -9.23 -29.20 5.16
N LEU A 94 -8.56 -28.46 4.27
CA LEU A 94 -8.37 -27.03 4.41
C LEU A 94 -9.66 -26.26 4.08
N GLN A 95 -10.41 -26.69 3.07
CA GLN A 95 -11.75 -26.14 2.80
C GLN A 95 -12.70 -26.34 3.98
N LYS A 96 -12.64 -27.51 4.63
CA LYS A 96 -13.45 -27.78 5.82
C LYS A 96 -13.06 -26.87 6.98
N LEU A 97 -11.77 -26.70 7.24
CA LEU A 97 -11.26 -25.80 8.29
C LEU A 97 -11.71 -24.35 8.08
N LEU A 98 -11.63 -23.86 6.85
CA LEU A 98 -12.05 -22.50 6.50
C LEU A 98 -13.55 -22.27 6.72
N ARG A 99 -14.37 -23.28 6.42
CA ARG A 99 -15.82 -23.22 6.64
C ARG A 99 -16.17 -23.28 8.13
N GLU A 100 -15.42 -24.06 8.91
CA GLU A 100 -15.63 -24.23 10.35
C GLU A 100 -15.20 -22.98 11.14
N HIS A 101 -14.11 -22.34 10.73
CA HIS A 101 -13.51 -21.20 11.43
C HIS A 101 -13.51 -19.92 10.59
N ALA A 102 -14.53 -19.71 9.76
CA ALA A 102 -14.59 -18.55 8.87
C ALA A 102 -14.47 -17.21 9.62
N GLU A 103 -15.03 -17.11 10.83
CA GLU A 103 -14.96 -15.96 11.73
C GLU A 103 -13.56 -15.61 12.23
N ALA A 104 -12.62 -16.55 12.22
CA ALA A 104 -11.25 -16.32 12.66
C ALA A 104 -10.38 -15.65 11.58
N PHE A 105 -10.85 -15.63 10.33
CA PHE A 105 -10.14 -15.04 9.20
C PHE A 105 -10.83 -13.75 8.75
N ALA A 106 -10.05 -12.67 8.67
CA ALA A 106 -10.50 -11.41 8.12
C ALA A 106 -10.34 -11.41 6.59
N VAL A 107 -11.39 -11.02 5.88
CA VAL A 107 -11.36 -10.80 4.42
C VAL A 107 -10.90 -9.38 4.08
N SER A 108 -11.16 -8.43 4.97
CA SER A 108 -10.68 -7.04 4.87
C SER A 108 -10.29 -6.52 6.25
N ASP A 109 -9.51 -5.44 6.27
CA ASP A 109 -9.08 -4.78 7.50
C ASP A 109 -10.26 -4.23 8.33
N GLN A 110 -11.43 -4.05 7.72
CA GLN A 110 -12.65 -3.63 8.43
C GLN A 110 -13.21 -4.72 9.35
N GLU A 111 -12.89 -5.99 9.10
CA GLU A 111 -13.31 -7.12 9.94
C GLU A 111 -12.41 -7.29 11.18
N LEU A 112 -11.29 -6.57 11.24
CA LEU A 112 -10.40 -6.60 12.40
C LEU A 112 -11.09 -5.89 13.58
N SER A 113 -11.35 -6.66 14.63
CA SER A 113 -11.99 -6.18 15.86
C SER A 113 -11.05 -6.33 17.06
N GLN A 114 -11.42 -5.68 18.16
CA GLN A 114 -10.74 -5.79 19.45
C GLN A 114 -11.40 -6.85 20.34
N THR A 115 -10.67 -7.25 21.39
CA THR A 115 -11.23 -8.12 22.44
C THR A 115 -11.00 -7.45 23.79
N ASP A 116 -11.96 -7.58 24.71
CA ASP A 116 -11.84 -7.07 26.08
C ASP A 116 -11.01 -7.99 27.00
N LEU A 117 -10.26 -8.94 26.42
CA LEU A 117 -9.49 -9.92 27.20
C LEU A 117 -8.32 -9.28 27.95
N VAL A 118 -7.75 -8.18 27.42
CA VAL A 118 -6.62 -7.48 28.01
C VAL A 118 -6.80 -5.97 27.83
N HIS A 119 -6.85 -5.26 28.96
CA HIS A 119 -6.69 -3.81 28.99
C HIS A 119 -5.27 -3.46 29.43
N MET A 120 -4.60 -2.61 28.64
CA MET A 120 -3.27 -2.10 28.98
C MET A 120 -3.41 -0.80 29.77
N ASP A 121 -2.95 -0.80 31.02
CA ASP A 121 -2.74 0.41 31.81
C ASP A 121 -1.28 0.85 31.68
N ILE A 122 -1.07 2.10 31.25
CA ILE A 122 0.28 2.66 31.08
C ILE A 122 0.61 3.49 32.32
N ASP A 123 1.42 2.92 33.21
CA ASP A 123 1.91 3.63 34.39
C ASP A 123 2.92 4.72 33.99
N THR A 124 2.49 5.98 34.12
CA THR A 124 3.32 7.16 33.84
C THR A 124 4.08 7.67 35.08
N GLY A 125 3.91 7.01 36.23
CA GLY A 125 4.50 7.41 37.51
C GLY A 125 4.14 8.85 37.88
N ASP A 126 5.13 9.63 38.31
CA ASP A 126 4.96 11.05 38.68
C ASP A 126 5.15 12.01 37.48
N THR A 127 5.15 11.50 36.25
CA THR A 127 5.43 12.31 35.06
C THR A 127 4.26 13.23 34.75
N ARG A 128 4.52 14.54 34.65
CA ARG A 128 3.49 15.52 34.30
C ARG A 128 3.18 15.46 32.80
N PRO A 129 1.91 15.67 32.39
CA PRO A 129 1.55 15.75 30.97
C PRO A 129 2.39 16.79 30.21
N ILE A 130 2.83 16.40 29.01
CA ILE A 130 3.66 17.25 28.15
C ILE A 130 2.79 17.78 27.01
N LYS A 131 2.67 19.12 26.92
CA LYS A 131 2.03 19.79 25.78
C LYS A 131 3.07 20.26 24.77
N MET A 132 3.03 19.72 23.56
CA MET A 132 3.90 20.14 22.45
C MET A 132 3.12 20.97 21.43
N ARG A 133 3.81 21.89 20.73
CA ARG A 133 3.19 22.68 19.65
C ARG A 133 3.19 21.88 18.36
N ALA A 134 2.03 21.86 17.71
CA ALA A 134 1.87 21.18 16.45
C ALA A 134 2.80 21.74 15.35
N ARG A 135 3.42 20.88 14.55
CA ARG A 135 4.19 21.26 13.37
C ARG A 135 3.22 21.43 12.20
N PRO A 136 3.38 22.48 11.36
CA PRO A 136 2.55 22.61 10.17
C PRO A 136 2.74 21.41 9.23
N VAL A 137 1.70 20.60 9.06
CA VAL A 137 1.71 19.46 8.12
C VAL A 137 1.35 19.98 6.73
N PRO A 138 2.24 19.86 5.72
CA PRO A 138 2.03 20.44 4.39
C PRO A 138 0.93 19.76 3.55
N LEU A 139 0.41 18.60 3.99
CA LEU A 139 -0.55 17.76 3.24
C LEU A 139 -1.80 17.42 4.07
N GLY A 140 -2.42 18.42 4.70
CA GLY A 140 -3.62 18.21 5.54
C GLY A 140 -4.80 17.50 4.85
N ARG A 141 -4.86 17.46 3.51
CA ARG A 141 -5.93 16.78 2.77
C ARG A 141 -5.78 15.25 2.69
N LEU A 142 -4.58 14.68 2.89
CA LEU A 142 -4.40 13.23 2.94
C LEU A 142 -4.71 12.64 4.33
N MET A 143 -4.67 13.48 5.37
CA MET A 143 -4.92 13.03 6.74
C MET A 143 -6.39 12.66 6.91
N ASP A 144 -7.32 13.44 6.34
CA ASP A 144 -8.75 13.12 6.40
C ASP A 144 -9.09 11.82 5.66
N SER A 145 -8.41 11.50 4.55
CA SER A 145 -8.66 10.27 3.79
C SER A 145 -8.06 9.02 4.44
N VAL A 146 -6.95 9.15 5.17
CA VAL A 146 -6.27 8.01 5.82
C VAL A 146 -6.81 7.79 7.23
N LEU A 147 -7.07 8.87 7.97
CA LEU A 147 -7.58 8.80 9.34
C LEU A 147 -9.10 8.73 9.38
N GLY A 148 -9.82 9.04 8.29
CA GLY A 148 -11.28 8.94 8.26
C GLY A 148 -11.78 7.55 8.61
N ASP A 149 -11.13 6.52 8.07
CA ASP A 149 -11.48 5.11 8.35
C ASP A 149 -11.04 4.69 9.76
N LEU A 150 -9.91 5.23 10.25
CA LEU A 150 -9.41 4.98 11.60
C LEU A 150 -10.23 5.71 12.68
N LEU A 151 -10.85 6.85 12.34
CA LEU A 151 -11.73 7.64 13.21
C LEU A 151 -13.18 7.10 13.24
N GLY A 152 -13.41 5.91 12.68
CA GLY A 152 -14.68 5.21 12.61
C GLY A 152 -14.86 4.12 13.67
N THR A 153 -16.09 4.04 14.16
CA THR A 153 -16.73 3.00 15.01
C THR A 153 -16.15 2.74 16.40
N GLU A 154 -14.83 2.60 16.59
CA GLU A 154 -14.28 2.17 17.91
C GLU A 154 -12.97 2.86 18.35
N VAL A 155 -12.37 3.71 17.51
CA VAL A 155 -11.21 4.55 17.90
C VAL A 155 -11.63 6.02 17.86
N PHE A 156 -11.69 6.64 19.05
CA PHE A 156 -11.89 8.07 19.19
C PHE A 156 -10.55 8.74 19.46
N CYS A 157 -10.00 9.42 18.46
CA CYS A 157 -8.94 10.40 18.64
C CYS A 157 -9.45 11.77 18.19
N TYR A 158 -9.24 12.82 19.00
CA TYR A 158 -9.51 14.16 18.50
C TYR A 158 -8.45 14.46 17.44
N ILE A 159 -8.84 15.07 16.32
CA ILE A 159 -7.88 15.50 15.30
C ILE A 159 -6.83 16.45 15.94
N ASP A 160 -7.21 17.17 17.00
CA ASP A 160 -6.32 17.98 17.83
C ASP A 160 -5.25 17.17 18.61
N ASP A 161 -5.45 15.87 18.83
CA ASP A 161 -4.48 14.95 19.45
C ASP A 161 -3.54 14.29 18.43
N ILE A 162 -3.93 14.26 17.15
CA ILE A 162 -3.15 13.69 16.03
C ILE A 162 -2.30 14.76 15.33
N MET A 163 -2.81 15.99 15.27
CA MET A 163 -2.07 17.15 14.77
C MET A 163 -1.13 17.68 15.87
N VAL A 164 0.03 17.02 15.99
CA VAL A 164 1.27 17.54 16.60
C VAL A 164 2.20 18.11 15.53
#